data_AF-A0A8S3IIS4-F1
#
_entry.id   AF-A0A8S3IIS4-F1
#
_cell.length_a   1.000
_cell.length_b   1.000
_cell.length_c   1.000
_cell.angle_alpha   90.00
_cell.angle_beta   90.00
_cell.angle_gamma   90.00
#
_symmetry.space_group_name_H-M   'P 1'
#
loop_
_entity.id
_entity.type
_entity.pdbx_description
1 polymer ?
#
loop_
_entity_poly.entity_id
_entity_poly.type
_entity_poly.pdbx_seq_one_letter_code
_entity_poly.pdbx_strand_id
1 'polypeptide(L)'
;MKRSIPKGPSLNPRDKRLAIMVEDHPIPYMNFEGKIPDGEYGAGEVRTWDIGTYESLDDIDIDKGIEQGKLTFILHGKKLQGEFHMIRSRFRANQRANQWLLMKKKDGYANENFLLERILNYGSRQDLQSSVDTKTNKKRQRQSTVTSSEPQVKKCS
;
A
#
# COMPACT_ATOMS: atom_id res chain seq x y z
N MET A 1 9.06 -7.97 -11.95
CA MET A 1 9.58 -7.25 -10.76
C MET A 1 8.48 -6.44 -10.08
N LYS A 2 8.22 -6.66 -8.78
CA LYS A 2 7.25 -5.89 -7.98
C LYS A 2 7.94 -5.02 -6.93
N ARG A 3 7.42 -3.80 -6.70
CA ARG A 3 7.91 -2.86 -5.68
C ARG A 3 6.76 -2.23 -4.92
N SER A 4 6.90 -2.13 -3.60
CA SER A 4 6.01 -1.31 -2.77
C SER A 4 6.54 0.11 -2.68
N ILE A 5 5.71 1.11 -2.99
CA ILE A 5 6.05 2.53 -2.91
C ILE A 5 5.07 3.18 -1.92
N PRO A 6 5.40 3.28 -0.62
CA PRO A 6 4.43 3.70 0.41
C PRO A 6 3.84 5.09 0.18
N LYS A 7 4.62 6.01 -0.41
CA LYS A 7 4.17 7.37 -0.75
C LYS A 7 3.68 7.50 -2.19
N GLY A 8 3.54 6.39 -2.91
CA GLY A 8 3.25 6.34 -4.34
C GLY A 8 4.33 6.94 -5.25
N PRO A 9 4.18 6.73 -6.57
CA PRO A 9 5.05 7.32 -7.59
C PRO A 9 4.84 8.83 -7.69
N SER A 10 5.75 9.54 -8.36
CA SER A 10 5.64 10.98 -8.61
C SER A 10 6.16 11.35 -9.98
N LEU A 11 5.51 12.32 -10.63
CA LEU A 11 6.01 12.96 -11.85
C LEU A 11 6.90 14.18 -11.54
N ASN A 12 7.09 14.53 -10.27
CA ASN A 12 7.99 15.62 -9.89
C ASN A 12 9.45 15.11 -9.85
N PRO A 13 10.37 15.65 -10.67
CA PRO A 13 11.77 15.24 -10.67
C PRO A 13 12.53 15.51 -9.36
N ARG A 14 12.00 16.41 -8.52
CA ARG A 14 12.59 16.71 -7.20
C ARG A 14 12.25 15.65 -6.15
N ASP A 15 11.24 14.82 -6.41
CA ASP A 15 10.81 13.81 -5.46
C ASP A 15 11.67 12.54 -5.54
N LYS A 16 12.12 12.08 -4.38
CA LYS A 16 12.76 10.76 -4.22
C LYS A 16 11.80 9.84 -3.48
N ARG A 17 11.26 8.84 -4.19
CA ARG A 17 10.27 7.90 -3.64
C ARG A 17 10.95 6.60 -3.22
N LEU A 18 10.72 6.15 -1.99
CA LEU A 18 11.22 4.87 -1.50
C LEU A 18 10.43 3.73 -2.18
N ALA A 19 11.15 2.84 -2.84
CA ALA A 19 10.63 1.61 -3.44
C ALA A 19 11.25 0.41 -2.73
N ILE A 20 10.42 -0.45 -2.15
CA ILE A 20 10.85 -1.63 -1.40
C ILE A 20 10.58 -2.85 -2.26
N MET A 21 11.57 -3.73 -2.42
CA MET A 21 11.36 -5.03 -3.07
C MET A 21 10.36 -5.86 -2.26
N VAL A 22 9.36 -6.40 -2.92
CA VAL A 22 8.38 -7.31 -2.33
C VAL A 22 8.37 -8.61 -3.10
N GLU A 23 7.88 -9.68 -2.48
CA GLU A 23 7.79 -11.00 -3.10
C GLU A 23 6.92 -10.96 -4.37
N ASP A 24 7.29 -11.78 -5.34
CA ASP A 24 6.56 -11.89 -6.60
C ASP A 24 5.15 -12.42 -6.35
N HIS A 25 4.19 -11.87 -7.08
CA HIS A 25 2.80 -12.32 -7.03
C HIS A 25 2.45 -12.98 -8.37
N PRO A 26 1.53 -13.95 -8.38
CA PRO A 26 1.10 -14.60 -9.61
C PRO A 26 0.54 -13.57 -10.60
N ILE A 27 0.84 -13.73 -11.90
CA ILE A 27 0.45 -12.80 -12.98
C ILE A 27 -1.05 -12.41 -12.97
N PRO A 28 -2.01 -13.32 -12.68
CA PRO A 28 -3.42 -12.95 -12.54
C PRO A 28 -3.72 -11.82 -11.56
N TYR A 29 -2.83 -11.55 -10.60
CA TYR A 29 -2.97 -10.48 -9.61
C TYR A 29 -2.84 -9.07 -10.21
N MET A 30 -2.36 -8.94 -11.45
CA MET A 30 -2.26 -7.66 -12.15
C MET A 30 -3.63 -6.99 -12.35
N ASN A 31 -4.67 -7.80 -12.57
CA ASN A 31 -6.04 -7.33 -12.82
C ASN A 31 -6.96 -7.52 -11.61
N PHE A 32 -6.42 -7.86 -10.45
CA PHE A 32 -7.21 -8.05 -9.24
C PHE A 32 -7.66 -6.70 -8.67
N GLU A 33 -8.97 -6.52 -8.58
CA GLU A 33 -9.60 -5.41 -7.86
C GLU A 33 -10.57 -5.99 -6.84
N GLY A 34 -10.49 -5.53 -5.59
CA GLY A 34 -11.31 -6.08 -4.51
C GLY A 34 -10.76 -5.79 -3.12
N LYS A 35 -11.40 -6.39 -2.12
CA LYS A 35 -11.00 -6.25 -0.71
C LYS A 35 -10.30 -7.52 -0.24
N ILE A 36 -9.06 -7.36 0.20
CA ILE A 36 -8.30 -8.42 0.89
C ILE A 36 -8.73 -8.41 2.36
N PRO A 37 -9.14 -9.57 2.94
CA PRO A 37 -9.58 -9.66 4.32
C PRO A 37 -8.54 -9.16 5.33
N ASP A 38 -9.02 -8.67 6.47
CA ASP A 38 -8.15 -8.25 7.57
C ASP A 38 -7.39 -9.46 8.14
N GLY A 39 -6.09 -9.30 8.38
CA GLY A 39 -5.21 -10.37 8.88
C GLY A 39 -4.43 -11.10 7.78
N GLU A 40 -4.82 -10.94 6.52
CA GLU A 40 -4.07 -11.44 5.36
C GLU A 40 -2.99 -10.44 4.92
N TYR A 41 -1.94 -10.95 4.25
CA TYR A 41 -0.89 -10.08 3.69
C TYR A 41 -1.48 -9.19 2.58
N GLY A 42 -1.36 -7.87 2.76
CA GLY A 42 -1.96 -6.90 1.85
C GLY A 42 -3.41 -6.53 2.17
N ALA A 43 -3.92 -6.87 3.35
CA ALA A 43 -5.25 -6.48 3.83
C ALA A 43 -5.62 -5.03 3.48
N GLY A 44 -6.83 -4.86 2.94
CA GLY A 44 -7.32 -3.58 2.46
C GLY A 44 -7.96 -3.65 1.07
N GLU A 45 -8.41 -2.51 0.59
CA GLU A 45 -8.95 -2.38 -0.76
C GLU A 45 -7.82 -2.20 -1.78
N VAL A 46 -7.83 -3.05 -2.80
CA VAL A 46 -6.88 -3.05 -3.92
C VAL A 46 -7.61 -2.59 -5.17
N ARG A 47 -7.04 -1.59 -5.85
CA ARG A 47 -7.53 -1.06 -7.13
C ARG A 47 -6.35 -0.78 -8.05
N THR A 48 -6.57 -0.92 -9.36
CA THR A 48 -5.56 -0.58 -10.36
C THR A 48 -5.43 0.94 -10.44
N TRP A 49 -4.27 1.50 -10.09
CA TRP A 49 -4.05 2.94 -10.15
C TRP A 49 -3.62 3.42 -11.54
N ASP A 50 -2.77 2.65 -12.22
CA ASP A 50 -2.30 2.90 -13.58
C ASP A 50 -1.90 1.56 -14.23
N ILE A 51 -1.99 1.49 -15.56
CA ILE A 51 -1.60 0.33 -16.36
C ILE A 51 -0.97 0.82 -17.67
N GLY A 52 0.08 0.13 -18.11
CA GLY A 52 0.83 0.50 -19.30
C GLY A 52 1.98 -0.46 -19.57
N THR A 53 2.83 -0.08 -20.53
CA THR A 53 4.05 -0.80 -20.88
C THR A 53 5.28 -0.04 -20.38
N TYR A 54 6.44 -0.70 -20.44
CA TYR A 54 7.73 -0.09 -20.10
C TYR A 54 8.79 -0.49 -21.11
N GLU A 55 9.82 0.34 -21.25
CA GLU A 55 10.97 0.11 -22.12
C GLU A 55 12.28 0.32 -21.33
N SER A 56 13.27 -0.55 -21.52
CA SER A 56 14.61 -0.37 -20.95
C SER A 56 15.42 0.57 -21.86
N LEU A 57 16.17 1.51 -21.27
CA LEU A 57 16.91 2.53 -22.02
C LEU A 57 18.41 2.23 -22.16
N ASP A 58 19.01 1.48 -21.23
CA ASP A 58 20.47 1.39 -21.10
C ASP A 58 21.09 0.26 -21.96
N ASP A 59 20.37 -0.33 -22.94
CA ASP A 59 20.71 -1.62 -23.61
C ASP A 59 21.02 -2.78 -22.62
N ILE A 60 20.75 -2.54 -21.34
CA ILE A 60 20.93 -3.45 -20.24
C ILE A 60 19.59 -4.12 -20.01
N ASP A 61 19.64 -5.46 -19.98
CA ASP A 61 18.52 -6.27 -19.54
C ASP A 61 18.09 -5.87 -18.13
N ILE A 62 16.78 -5.86 -17.88
CA ILE A 62 16.20 -5.41 -16.60
C ILE A 62 16.83 -6.16 -15.43
N ASP A 63 17.05 -7.48 -15.59
CA ASP A 63 17.63 -8.33 -14.55
C ASP A 63 19.06 -7.90 -14.21
N LYS A 64 19.87 -7.59 -15.23
CA LYS A 64 21.23 -7.05 -15.04
C LYS A 64 21.20 -5.68 -14.36
N GLY A 65 20.25 -4.81 -14.71
CA GLY A 65 20.06 -3.51 -14.03
C GLY A 65 19.69 -3.68 -12.55
N ILE A 66 18.88 -4.69 -12.22
CA ILE A 66 18.52 -5.04 -10.85
C ILE A 66 19.76 -5.50 -10.07
N GLU A 67 20.57 -6.38 -10.65
CA GLU A 67 21.81 -6.89 -10.03
C GLU A 67 22.80 -5.76 -9.75
N GLN A 68 23.03 -4.89 -10.74
CA GLN A 68 23.92 -3.73 -10.64
C GLN A 68 23.41 -2.68 -9.64
N GLY A 69 22.10 -2.68 -9.36
CA GLY A 69 21.48 -1.72 -8.46
C GLY A 69 21.12 -0.39 -9.12
N LYS A 70 21.05 -0.33 -10.45
CA LYS A 70 20.67 0.86 -11.22
C LYS A 70 19.84 0.42 -12.42
N LEU A 71 18.67 1.02 -12.55
CA LEU A 71 17.76 0.76 -13.67
C LEU A 71 17.22 2.07 -14.21
N THR A 72 17.28 2.24 -15.53
CA THR A 72 16.67 3.35 -16.26
C THR A 72 15.64 2.79 -17.22
N PHE A 73 14.42 3.31 -17.16
CA PHE A 73 13.32 2.82 -18.00
C PHE A 73 12.32 3.92 -18.30
N ILE A 74 11.64 3.79 -19.43
CA ILE A 74 10.52 4.64 -19.83
C ILE A 74 9.22 3.92 -19.48
N LEU A 75 8.27 4.65 -18.89
CA LEU A 75 6.91 4.17 -18.68
C LEU A 75 5.98 4.76 -19.73
N HIS A 76 5.08 3.93 -20.25
CA HIS A 76 4.00 4.28 -21.17
C HIS A 76 2.66 3.91 -20.54
N GLY A 77 2.38 4.50 -19.36
CA GLY A 77 1.11 4.38 -18.66
C GLY A 77 0.12 5.47 -19.05
N LYS A 78 -1.10 5.41 -18.51
CA LYS A 78 -2.06 6.50 -18.64
C LYS A 78 -1.68 7.67 -17.74
N LYS A 79 -1.22 7.39 -16.51
CA LYS A 79 -0.84 8.41 -15.52
C LYS A 79 0.66 8.62 -15.42
N LEU A 80 1.46 7.55 -15.47
CA LEU A 80 2.92 7.63 -15.44
C LEU A 80 3.47 7.50 -16.86
N GLN A 81 4.12 8.57 -17.30
CA GLN A 81 4.73 8.63 -18.61
C GLN A 81 6.15 9.19 -18.52
N GLY A 82 7.00 8.76 -19.44
CA GLY A 82 8.37 9.25 -19.58
C GLY A 82 9.38 8.44 -18.76
N GLU A 83 10.58 9.00 -18.64
CA GLU A 83 11.75 8.29 -18.11
C GLU A 83 11.84 8.37 -16.59
N PHE A 84 12.17 7.24 -15.98
CA PHE A 84 12.38 7.05 -14.56
C PHE A 84 13.72 6.36 -14.31
N HIS A 85 14.31 6.68 -13.16
CA HIS A 85 15.50 6.01 -12.65
C HIS A 85 15.19 5.35 -11.32
N MET A 86 15.69 4.14 -11.15
CA MET A 86 15.62 3.42 -9.90
C MET A 86 17.02 3.02 -9.44
N ILE A 87 17.39 3.42 -8.21
CA ILE A 87 18.73 3.20 -7.67
C ILE A 87 18.64 2.46 -6.33
N ARG A 88 19.40 1.37 -6.18
CA ARG A 88 19.49 0.62 -4.93
C ARG A 88 20.32 1.41 -3.91
N SER A 89 19.75 1.61 -2.73
CA SER A 89 20.46 2.22 -1.61
C SER A 89 21.54 1.25 -1.10
N ARG A 90 22.79 1.72 -0.99
CA ARG A 90 23.92 0.93 -0.45
C ARG A 90 24.17 1.20 1.05
N PHE A 91 23.31 1.98 1.70
CA PHE A 91 23.51 2.35 3.10
C PHE A 91 23.28 1.15 4.03
N ARG A 92 24.41 0.57 4.45
CA ARG A 92 24.61 -0.50 5.45
C ARG A 92 24.44 -1.92 4.94
N ALA A 93 25.58 -2.59 4.82
CA ALA A 93 25.80 -3.94 4.30
C ALA A 93 25.05 -5.08 4.99
N ASN A 94 24.17 -4.82 5.97
CA ASN A 94 23.63 -5.90 6.80
C ASN A 94 22.11 -6.07 6.87
N GLN A 95 21.24 -5.14 6.43
CA GLN A 95 19.76 -5.37 6.54
C GLN A 95 18.87 -4.65 5.51
N ARG A 96 19.40 -4.00 4.46
CA ARG A 96 18.58 -3.12 3.57
C ARG A 96 18.80 -3.29 2.06
N ALA A 97 19.25 -4.46 1.60
CA ALA A 97 19.42 -4.75 0.17
C ALA A 97 18.13 -4.54 -0.67
N ASN A 98 16.97 -4.48 -0.01
CA ASN A 98 15.66 -4.36 -0.63
C ASN A 98 15.19 -2.91 -0.82
N GLN A 99 15.96 -1.90 -0.39
CA GLN A 99 15.58 -0.48 -0.48
C GLN A 99 16.11 0.20 -1.74
N TRP A 100 15.20 0.79 -2.50
CA TRP A 100 15.48 1.48 -3.74
C TRP A 100 14.86 2.87 -3.73
N LEU A 101 15.40 3.76 -4.54
CA LEU A 101 14.88 5.10 -4.76
C LEU A 101 14.40 5.19 -6.19
N LEU A 102 13.11 5.47 -6.36
CA LEU A 102 12.50 5.82 -7.64
C LEU A 102 12.49 7.33 -7.80
N MET A 103 12.94 7.80 -8.96
CA MET A 103 13.05 9.22 -9.30
C MET A 103 12.59 9.44 -10.74
N LYS A 104 11.83 10.52 -10.96
CA LYS A 104 11.43 10.95 -12.30
C LYS A 104 12.56 11.74 -12.95
N LYS A 105 12.89 11.46 -14.22
CA LYS A 105 13.77 12.32 -15.00
C LYS A 105 13.05 13.61 -15.39
N LYS A 106 13.79 14.72 -15.43
CA LYS A 106 13.31 15.97 -16.01
C LYS A 106 13.24 15.85 -17.53
N ASP A 107 12.09 15.42 -18.03
CA ASP A 107 11.73 15.28 -19.45
C ASP A 107 10.40 16.01 -19.74
N GLY A 108 9.84 15.82 -20.94
CA GLY A 108 8.58 16.46 -21.34
C GLY A 108 7.34 16.02 -20.56
N TYR A 109 7.41 14.92 -19.81
CA TYR A 109 6.32 14.40 -18.98
C TYR A 109 6.49 14.74 -17.49
N ALA A 110 7.57 15.43 -17.13
CA ALA A 110 7.81 15.87 -15.77
C ALA A 110 6.81 16.96 -15.35
N ASN A 111 6.29 16.83 -14.13
CA ASN A 111 5.38 17.81 -13.54
C ASN A 111 5.84 18.15 -12.11
N GLU A 112 6.39 19.35 -11.92
CA GLU A 112 6.87 19.82 -10.61
C GLU A 112 5.73 20.05 -9.60
N ASN A 113 4.50 20.26 -10.08
CA ASN A 113 3.30 20.44 -9.26
C ASN A 113 2.49 19.14 -9.14
N PHE A 114 3.10 17.98 -9.42
CA PHE A 114 2.39 16.71 -9.36
C PHE A 114 1.82 16.43 -7.97
N LEU A 115 0.51 16.24 -7.92
CA LEU A 115 -0.20 15.77 -6.74
C LEU A 115 -0.62 14.32 -6.98
N LEU A 116 -0.24 13.42 -6.07
CA LEU A 116 -0.65 12.04 -6.14
C LEU A 116 -2.14 11.93 -5.81
N GLU A 117 -2.96 11.68 -6.83
CA GLU A 117 -4.36 11.31 -6.65
C GLU A 117 -4.44 9.95 -5.94
N ARG A 118 -4.80 9.97 -4.67
CA ARG A 118 -5.11 8.76 -3.92
C ARG A 118 -6.52 8.31 -4.30
N ILE A 119 -6.63 7.17 -4.98
CA ILE A 119 -7.92 6.57 -5.35
C ILE A 119 -8.70 6.12 -4.09
N LEU A 120 -7.97 5.81 -3.01
CA LEU A 120 -8.57 5.46 -1.73
C LEU A 120 -8.85 6.73 -0.92
N ASN A 121 -10.09 7.21 -1.00
CA ASN A 121 -10.69 8.02 0.05
C ASN A 121 -10.70 7.18 1.32
N TYR A 122 -9.64 7.25 2.12
CA TYR A 122 -9.67 6.73 3.48
C TYR A 122 -10.66 7.58 4.28
N GLY A 123 -11.89 7.07 4.38
CA GLY A 123 -12.93 7.57 5.28
C GLY A 123 -13.62 8.85 4.79
N SER A 124 -14.77 8.68 4.14
CA SER A 124 -15.86 9.58 4.48
C SER A 124 -16.07 9.47 6.00
N ARG A 125 -16.22 10.59 6.71
CA ARG A 125 -16.42 10.61 8.17
C ARG A 125 -17.60 9.75 8.66
N GLN A 126 -18.47 9.28 7.75
CA GLN A 126 -19.66 8.51 8.07
C GLN A 126 -19.34 7.05 8.45
N ASP A 127 -18.24 6.47 7.95
CA ASP A 127 -17.94 5.04 8.18
C ASP A 127 -17.22 4.77 9.52
N LEU A 128 -16.60 5.79 10.12
CA LEU A 128 -15.99 5.67 11.45
C LEU A 128 -17.05 5.65 12.56
N GLN A 129 -18.20 6.30 12.36
CA GLN A 129 -19.26 6.38 13.38
C GLN A 129 -19.92 5.01 13.61
N SER A 130 -20.14 4.22 12.55
CA SER A 130 -20.75 2.89 12.64
C SER A 130 -19.89 1.86 13.40
N SER A 131 -18.57 2.03 13.39
CA SER A 131 -17.63 1.19 14.15
C SER A 131 -17.53 1.55 15.65
N VAL A 132 -17.89 2.79 16.00
CA VAL A 132 -17.92 3.27 17.40
C VAL A 132 -19.27 2.93 18.05
N ASP A 133 -20.37 3.00 17.29
CA ASP A 133 -21.71 2.70 17.80
C ASP A 133 -21.90 1.20 18.09
N THR A 134 -21.26 0.32 17.30
CA THR A 134 -21.29 -1.14 17.54
C THR A 134 -20.50 -1.57 18.78
N LYS A 135 -19.40 -0.87 19.13
CA LYS A 135 -18.65 -1.15 20.37
C LYS A 135 -19.36 -0.63 21.62
N THR A 136 -20.14 0.44 21.50
CA THR A 136 -20.84 1.05 22.64
C THR A 136 -22.09 0.26 23.04
N ASN A 137 -22.78 -0.36 22.07
CA ASN A 137 -23.98 -1.16 22.35
C ASN A 137 -23.67 -2.53 22.98
N LYS A 138 -22.54 -3.15 22.61
CA LYS A 138 -22.09 -4.44 23.20
C LYS A 138 -21.66 -4.32 24.67
N LYS A 139 -21.28 -3.12 25.12
CA LYS A 139 -20.92 -2.84 26.52
C LYS A 139 -22.16 -2.57 27.39
N ARG A 140 -23.24 -2.00 26.82
CA ARG A 140 -24.52 -1.80 27.53
C ARG A 140 -25.34 -3.08 27.70
N GLN A 141 -25.31 -4.01 26.73
CA GLN A 141 -26.06 -5.27 26.85
C GLN A 141 -25.47 -6.30 27.82
N ARG A 142 -24.22 -6.12 28.29
CA ARG A 142 -23.61 -7.00 29.30
C ARG A 142 -23.88 -6.58 30.75
N GLN A 143 -24.56 -5.46 30.99
CA GLN A 143 -24.80 -4.92 32.34
C GLN A 143 -26.24 -5.10 32.86
N SER A 144 -27.16 -5.69 32.09
CA SER A 144 -28.57 -5.82 32.46
C SER A 144 -29.03 -7.23 32.88
N THR A 145 -28.12 -8.14 33.27
CA THR A 145 -28.50 -9.46 33.78
C THR A 145 -27.82 -9.80 35.11
N VAL A 146 -27.90 -8.92 36.12
CA VAL A 146 -27.69 -9.32 37.53
C VAL A 146 -28.54 -8.44 38.46
N THR A 147 -29.86 -8.68 38.52
CA THR A 147 -30.64 -8.35 39.73
C THR A 147 -31.87 -9.24 39.85
N SER A 148 -31.83 -10.20 40.77
CA SER A 148 -33.00 -10.75 41.49
C SER A 148 -32.49 -11.86 42.41
N SER A 149 -32.07 -11.48 43.62
CA SER A 149 -31.88 -12.40 44.74
C SER A 149 -32.94 -12.10 45.79
N GLU A 150 -33.81 -13.06 46.08
CA GLU A 150 -34.61 -13.13 47.32
C GLU A 150 -35.04 -14.58 47.60
N PRO A 151 -35.40 -14.95 48.86
CA PRO A 151 -34.65 -15.94 49.62
C PRO A 151 -35.42 -17.25 49.81
N GLN A 152 -34.71 -18.35 50.09
CA GLN A 152 -35.33 -19.61 50.48
C GLN A 152 -34.84 -20.01 51.88
N VAL A 153 -35.71 -19.76 52.86
CA VAL A 153 -35.66 -20.28 54.22
C VAL A 153 -35.92 -21.80 54.17
N LYS A 154 -35.06 -22.62 54.76
CA LYS A 154 -35.38 -24.01 55.11
C LYS A 154 -35.14 -24.26 56.59
N LYS A 155 -36.20 -24.77 57.22
CA LYS A 155 -36.39 -25.05 58.65
C LYS A 155 -35.58 -26.27 59.11
N CYS A 156 -35.16 -26.24 60.37
CA CYS A 156 -34.70 -27.41 61.12
C CYS A 156 -35.87 -28.33 61.50
N SER A 157 -35.59 -29.64 61.53
CA SER A 157 -36.18 -30.64 62.44
C SER A 157 -35.08 -31.62 62.81
#